data_AF-A0A7Z8QMD1-F1
#
_entry.id   AF-A0A7Z8QMD1-F1
#
_cell.length_a   1.000
_cell.length_b   1.000
_cell.length_c   1.000
_cell.angle_alpha   90.00
_cell.angle_beta   90.00
_cell.angle_gamma   90.00
#
_symmetry.space_group_name_H-M   'P 1'
#
loop_
_entity.id
_entity.type
_entity.pdbx_description
1 polymer ?
#
loop_
_entity_poly.entity_id
_entity_poly.type
_entity_poly.pdbx_seq_one_letter_code
_entity_poly.pdbx_strand_id
1 'polypeptide(L)'
;MLFGLQRNSFRYSFVWLVCTIGVTCLAIVTDTELSERLKGLFILEFNSFFLTGVAIYNFHKDHIKKTLIILVLSLIQQIVISGFELAAVYVFVIALFFVFSNLDNIVTTVLSSVGKISYSLYLLHAIPGYILITRLYGAGFQVLPNVLITICAVIIVSYFMWYFVEIPSQSFLRDRFEWGHKKRVV
;
A
#
# COMPACT_ATOMS: atom_id res chain seq x y z
N MET A 1 1.21 4.27 -9.99
CA MET A 1 2.49 4.37 -9.26
C MET A 1 2.94 5.82 -9.29
N LEU A 2 3.12 6.48 -8.14
CA LEU A 2 3.51 7.90 -8.07
C LEU A 2 4.93 8.12 -8.62
N PHE A 3 5.00 8.64 -9.85
CA PHE A 3 6.22 8.86 -10.62
C PHE A 3 6.97 10.07 -10.09
N GLY A 4 8.22 9.84 -9.65
CA GLY A 4 9.09 10.92 -9.18
C GLY A 4 9.96 10.61 -7.96
N LEU A 5 9.45 9.78 -7.05
CA LEU A 5 10.18 9.27 -5.88
C LEU A 5 11.29 8.27 -6.26
N GLN A 6 11.31 7.81 -7.51
CA GLN A 6 12.17 6.73 -8.00
C GLN A 6 13.68 7.03 -7.96
N ARG A 7 14.11 8.31 -7.93
CA ARG A 7 15.55 8.66 -7.94
C ARG A 7 16.19 8.58 -6.54
N ASN A 8 15.41 8.88 -5.50
CA ASN A 8 15.85 8.89 -4.10
C ASN A 8 14.97 8.02 -3.21
N SER A 9 14.30 7.00 -3.78
CA SER A 9 13.36 6.10 -3.10
C SER A 9 13.91 5.61 -1.76
N PHE A 10 15.17 5.18 -1.75
CA PHE A 10 15.85 4.76 -0.53
C PHE A 10 15.89 5.85 0.55
N ARG A 11 16.26 7.09 0.21
CA ARG A 11 16.39 8.18 1.20
C ARG A 11 15.04 8.49 1.83
N TYR A 12 13.97 8.57 1.02
CA TYR A 12 12.64 8.84 1.54
C TYR A 12 12.10 7.70 2.39
N SER A 13 12.26 6.45 1.96
CA SER A 13 11.90 5.29 2.75
C SER A 13 12.69 5.18 4.05
N PHE A 14 13.98 5.52 4.02
CA PHE A 14 14.81 5.50 5.21
C PHE A 14 14.40 6.59 6.21
N VAL A 15 14.19 7.83 5.74
CA VAL A 15 13.68 8.92 6.59
C VAL A 15 12.31 8.55 7.19
N TRP A 16 11.41 8.03 6.36
CA TRP A 16 10.09 7.57 6.80
C TRP A 16 10.21 6.46 7.85
N LEU A 17 11.06 5.47 7.61
CA LEU A 17 11.33 4.37 8.55
C LEU A 17 11.86 4.90 9.89
N VAL A 18 12.84 5.81 9.88
CA VAL A 18 13.36 6.44 11.11
C VAL A 18 12.26 7.21 11.85
N CYS A 19 11.43 7.97 11.14
CA CYS A 19 10.29 8.67 11.75
C CYS A 19 9.31 7.68 12.39
N THR A 20 8.94 6.61 11.68
CA THR A 20 7.98 5.61 12.19
C THR A 20 8.54 4.84 13.39
N ILE A 21 9.84 4.52 13.41
CA ILE A 21 10.50 3.93 14.60
C ILE A 21 10.45 4.91 15.77
N GLY A 22 10.72 6.20 15.53
CA GLY A 22 10.62 7.23 16.57
C GLY A 22 9.22 7.32 17.17
N VAL A 23 8.18 7.25 16.33
CA VAL A 23 6.78 7.20 16.80
C VAL A 23 6.50 5.90 17.57
N THR A 24 6.99 4.74 17.12
CA THR A 24 6.86 3.48 17.85
C THR A 24 7.53 3.55 19.23
N CYS A 25 8.74 4.10 19.33
CA CYS A 25 9.42 4.26 20.61
C CYS A 25 8.67 5.23 21.54
N LEU A 26 8.22 6.37 21.01
CA LEU A 26 7.42 7.32 21.78
C LEU A 26 6.13 6.65 22.30
N ALA A 27 5.50 5.85 21.46
CA ALA A 27 4.28 5.14 21.82
C ALA A 27 4.46 4.15 22.96
N ILE A 28 5.57 3.40 22.96
CA ILE A 28 5.92 2.46 24.03
C ILE A 28 6.17 3.19 25.35
N VAL A 29 6.75 4.40 25.31
CA VAL A 29 7.14 5.15 26.51
C VAL A 29 5.98 5.94 27.11
N THR A 30 5.11 6.51 26.28
CA THR A 30 4.15 7.54 26.74
C THR A 30 2.71 7.08 26.82
N ASP A 31 2.32 5.96 26.19
CA ASP A 31 0.96 5.36 26.19
C ASP A 31 -0.21 6.38 26.31
N THR A 32 -0.13 7.47 25.55
CA THR A 32 -1.10 8.56 25.57
C THR A 32 -2.03 8.49 24.36
N GLU A 33 -3.19 9.16 24.43
CA GLU A 33 -4.05 9.35 23.25
C GLU A 33 -3.29 9.97 22.05
N LEU A 34 -2.30 10.82 22.33
CA LEU A 34 -1.46 11.41 21.29
C LEU A 34 -0.65 10.33 20.56
N SER A 35 -0.07 9.37 21.29
CA SER A 35 0.63 8.22 20.72
C SER A 35 -0.29 7.43 19.80
N GLU A 36 -1.51 7.11 20.23
CA GLU A 36 -2.48 6.37 19.41
C GLU A 36 -2.86 7.12 18.12
N ARG A 37 -3.10 8.42 18.20
CA ARG A 37 -3.36 9.25 17.01
C ARG A 37 -2.17 9.28 16.05
N LEU A 38 -0.95 9.33 16.58
CA LEU A 38 0.27 9.28 15.76
C LEU A 38 0.45 7.90 15.11
N LYS A 39 0.13 6.80 15.79
CA LYS A 39 0.13 5.45 15.19
C LYS A 39 -0.81 5.39 13.99
N GLY A 40 -2.01 5.95 14.11
CA GLY A 40 -2.99 6.04 13.03
C GLY A 40 -2.53 6.94 11.88
N LEU A 41 -2.01 8.13 12.18
CA LEU A 41 -1.55 9.09 11.16
C LEU A 41 -0.37 8.58 10.33
N PHE A 42 0.57 7.87 10.96
CA PHE A 42 1.69 7.23 10.27
C PHE A 42 1.35 5.84 9.70
N ILE A 43 0.11 5.36 9.90
CA ILE A 43 -0.39 4.06 9.42
C ILE A 43 0.60 2.95 9.83
N LEU A 44 1.00 2.96 11.10
CA LEU A 44 2.11 2.11 11.57
C LEU A 44 1.83 0.62 11.40
N GLU A 45 0.56 0.22 11.47
CA GLU A 45 0.12 -1.17 11.29
C GLU A 45 0.44 -1.72 9.88
N PHE A 46 0.35 -0.88 8.85
CA PHE A 46 0.59 -1.29 7.45
C PHE A 46 1.92 -0.77 6.88
N ASN A 47 2.66 0.01 7.66
CA ASN A 47 3.91 0.64 7.24
C ASN A 47 4.96 -0.36 6.74
N SER A 48 5.11 -1.50 7.42
CA SER A 48 6.06 -2.55 7.06
C SER A 48 5.79 -3.12 5.66
N PHE A 49 4.52 -3.28 5.28
CA PHE A 49 4.13 -3.73 3.93
C PHE A 49 4.44 -2.67 2.87
N PHE A 50 4.23 -1.39 3.17
CA PHE A 50 4.60 -0.30 2.27
C PHE A 50 6.12 -0.25 2.04
N LEU A 51 6.91 -0.31 3.11
CA LEU A 51 8.38 -0.31 3.05
C LEU A 51 8.93 -1.53 2.31
N THR A 52 8.28 -2.70 2.45
CA THR A 52 8.57 -3.90 1.65
C THR A 52 8.43 -3.63 0.16
N GLY A 53 7.32 -3.02 -0.26
CA GLY A 53 7.11 -2.64 -1.66
C GLY A 53 8.22 -1.73 -2.20
N VAL A 54 8.71 -0.79 -1.40
CA VAL A 54 9.83 0.08 -1.82
C VAL A 54 11.17 -0.65 -1.79
N ALA A 55 11.40 -1.56 -0.84
CA ALA A 55 12.60 -2.39 -0.81
C ALA A 55 12.70 -3.24 -2.08
N ILE A 56 11.62 -3.94 -2.42
CA ILE A 56 11.48 -4.70 -3.67
C ILE A 56 11.79 -3.84 -4.90
N TYR A 57 11.24 -2.62 -4.95
CA TYR A 57 11.51 -1.70 -6.06
C TYR A 57 13.01 -1.37 -6.19
N ASN A 58 13.72 -1.25 -5.06
CA ASN A 58 15.17 -1.02 -5.04
C ASN A 58 15.97 -2.29 -5.36
N PHE A 59 15.44 -3.48 -5.06
CA PHE A 59 16.06 -4.76 -5.40
C PHE A 59 16.25 -4.90 -6.92
N HIS A 60 15.24 -4.52 -7.70
CA HIS A 60 15.28 -4.53 -9.17
C HIS A 60 16.25 -3.48 -9.78
N LYS A 61 16.86 -2.62 -8.96
CA LYS A 61 17.88 -1.63 -9.36
C LYS A 61 19.29 -1.99 -8.87
N ASP A 62 19.53 -3.27 -8.56
CA ASP A 62 20.80 -3.78 -8.01
C ASP A 62 21.24 -3.13 -6.69
N HIS A 63 20.29 -2.64 -5.89
CA HIS A 63 20.57 -2.08 -4.57
C HIS A 63 20.29 -3.09 -3.45
N ILE A 64 20.87 -4.28 -3.55
CA ILE A 64 20.58 -5.42 -2.65
C ILE A 64 20.86 -5.11 -1.16
N LYS A 65 21.99 -4.49 -0.84
CA LYS A 65 22.35 -4.15 0.55
C LYS A 65 21.34 -3.18 1.19
N LYS A 66 20.91 -2.18 0.42
CA LYS A 66 19.92 -1.18 0.86
C LYS A 66 18.53 -1.78 1.05
N THR A 67 18.17 -2.71 0.17
CA THR A 67 16.93 -3.50 0.25
C THR A 67 16.88 -4.30 1.54
N LEU A 68 17.95 -5.05 1.84
CA LEU A 68 18.04 -5.88 3.04
C LEU A 68 17.91 -5.05 4.32
N ILE A 69 18.56 -3.87 4.39
CA ILE A 69 18.45 -2.96 5.54
C ILE A 69 17.00 -2.56 5.78
N ILE A 70 16.27 -2.14 4.73
CA ILE A 70 14.86 -1.74 4.87
C ILE A 70 14.00 -2.93 5.32
N LEU A 71 14.18 -4.11 4.72
CA LEU A 71 13.39 -5.30 5.05
C LEU A 71 13.60 -5.75 6.50
N VAL A 72 14.85 -5.80 6.96
CA VAL A 72 15.19 -6.22 8.34
C VAL A 72 14.62 -5.22 9.35
N LEU A 73 14.81 -3.92 9.12
CA LEU A 73 14.29 -2.90 10.04
C LEU A 73 12.75 -2.88 10.07
N SER A 74 12.10 -3.10 8.92
CA SER A 74 10.64 -3.20 8.84
C SER A 74 10.12 -4.46 9.54
N LEU A 75 10.85 -5.58 9.46
CA LEU A 75 10.51 -6.81 10.18
C LEU A 75 10.63 -6.62 11.69
N ILE A 76 11.71 -5.99 12.17
CA ILE A 76 11.89 -5.68 13.59
C ILE A 76 10.74 -4.79 14.08
N GLN A 77 10.41 -3.75 13.32
CA GLN A 77 9.29 -2.87 13.65
C GLN A 77 7.96 -3.63 13.71
N GLN A 78 7.71 -4.55 12.76
CA GLN A 78 6.50 -5.37 12.76
C GLN A 78 6.39 -6.26 14.00
N ILE A 79 7.50 -6.88 14.42
CA ILE A 79 7.54 -7.71 15.65
C ILE A 79 7.23 -6.84 16.87
N VAL A 80 7.77 -5.63 16.95
CA VAL A 80 7.57 -4.72 18.07
C VAL A 80 6.11 -4.23 18.16
N ILE A 81 5.48 -3.91 17.02
CA ILE A 81 4.13 -3.34 17.00
C ILE A 81 3.05 -4.41 17.11
N SER A 82 3.21 -5.51 16.37
CA SER A 82 2.15 -6.48 16.11
C SER A 82 2.44 -7.87 16.68
N GLY A 83 3.61 -8.09 17.28
CA GLY A 83 4.02 -9.38 17.83
C GLY A 83 4.48 -10.39 16.77
N PHE A 84 4.89 -11.57 17.26
CA PHE A 84 5.51 -12.61 16.43
C PHE A 84 4.56 -13.25 15.41
N GLU A 85 3.28 -13.42 15.75
CA GLU A 85 2.30 -14.07 14.87
C GLU A 85 2.07 -13.27 13.58
N LEU A 86 1.82 -11.96 13.72
CA LEU A 86 1.63 -11.07 12.58
C LEU A 86 2.94 -10.82 11.82
N ALA A 87 4.09 -10.86 12.50
CA ALA A 87 5.39 -10.84 11.84
C ALA A 87 5.63 -12.09 10.96
N ALA A 88 5.14 -13.27 11.37
CA ALA A 88 5.21 -14.48 10.55
C ALA A 88 4.38 -14.34 9.26
N VAL A 89 3.19 -13.74 9.34
CA VAL A 89 2.38 -13.41 8.15
C VAL A 89 3.13 -12.45 7.24
N TYR A 90 3.78 -11.43 7.80
CA TYR A 90 4.59 -10.49 7.04
C TYR A 90 5.77 -11.17 6.32
N VAL A 91 6.50 -12.06 6.99
CA VAL A 91 7.58 -12.87 6.36
C VAL A 91 7.01 -13.76 5.26
N PHE A 92 5.86 -14.39 5.49
CA PHE A 92 5.17 -15.20 4.48
C PHE A 92 4.81 -14.38 3.24
N VAL A 93 4.29 -13.16 3.41
CA VAL A 93 3.99 -12.23 2.29
C VAL A 93 5.26 -11.83 1.53
N ILE A 94 6.36 -11.55 2.22
CA ILE A 94 7.66 -11.28 1.57
C ILE A 94 8.12 -12.50 0.77
N ALA A 95 8.01 -13.71 1.33
CA ALA A 95 8.41 -14.93 0.64
C ALA A 95 7.56 -15.18 -0.62
N LEU A 96 6.23 -15.04 -0.52
CA LEU A 96 5.34 -15.10 -1.68
C LEU A 96 5.75 -14.09 -2.74
N PHE A 97 6.07 -12.86 -2.33
CA PHE A 97 6.51 -11.84 -3.27
C PHE A 97 7.77 -12.27 -4.04
N PHE A 98 8.80 -12.77 -3.35
CA PHE A 98 10.02 -13.24 -4.02
C PHE A 98 9.74 -14.42 -4.96
N VAL A 99 8.87 -15.34 -4.58
CA VAL A 99 8.44 -16.44 -5.46
C VAL A 99 7.76 -15.89 -6.72
N PHE A 100 6.79 -14.99 -6.57
CA PHE A 100 6.08 -14.40 -7.71
C PHE A 100 6.94 -13.48 -8.57
N SER A 101 7.95 -12.82 -8.00
CA SER A 101 8.87 -11.94 -8.74
C SER A 101 9.80 -12.68 -9.70
N ASN A 102 10.06 -13.97 -9.45
CA ASN A 102 10.89 -14.81 -10.31
C ASN A 102 10.08 -15.54 -11.41
N LEU A 103 8.77 -15.30 -11.47
CA LEU A 103 7.89 -15.95 -12.43
C LEU A 103 7.58 -14.97 -13.57
N ASP A 104 8.38 -15.07 -14.63
CA ASP A 104 8.38 -14.14 -15.78
C ASP A 104 7.01 -14.01 -16.50
N ASN A 105 6.07 -14.94 -16.28
CA ASN A 105 4.82 -15.06 -17.06
C ASN A 105 3.52 -14.96 -16.25
N ILE A 106 3.52 -14.43 -15.02
CA ILE A 106 2.30 -14.34 -14.19
C ILE A 106 1.47 -13.08 -14.48
N VAL A 107 2.05 -12.10 -15.16
CA VAL A 107 1.33 -10.85 -15.48
C VAL A 107 0.37 -11.09 -16.63
N THR A 108 -0.83 -11.60 -16.30
CA THR A 108 -1.95 -11.64 -17.22
C THR A 108 -2.58 -10.26 -17.37
N THR A 109 -3.22 -10.00 -18.51
CA THR A 109 -3.97 -8.75 -18.77
C THR A 109 -5.01 -8.47 -17.69
N VAL A 110 -5.62 -9.52 -17.14
CA VAL A 110 -6.60 -9.42 -16.05
C VAL A 110 -5.93 -8.94 -14.77
N LEU A 111 -4.83 -9.57 -14.34
CA LEU A 111 -4.14 -9.20 -13.11
C LEU A 111 -3.59 -7.77 -13.17
N SER A 112 -3.07 -7.36 -14.33
CA SER A 112 -2.66 -5.98 -14.57
C SER A 112 -3.85 -5.00 -14.49
N SER A 113 -5.01 -5.37 -15.02
CA SER A 113 -6.20 -4.51 -15.01
C SER A 113 -6.80 -4.36 -13.61
N VAL A 114 -6.86 -5.45 -12.83
CA VAL A 114 -7.27 -5.40 -11.42
C VAL A 114 -6.28 -4.56 -10.60
N GLY A 115 -4.98 -4.70 -10.87
CA GLY A 115 -3.94 -3.89 -10.23
C GLY A 115 -4.13 -2.38 -10.42
N LYS A 116 -4.66 -1.94 -11.57
CA LYS A 116 -4.91 -0.51 -11.84
C LYS A 116 -5.98 0.10 -10.93
N ILE A 117 -7.04 -0.66 -10.62
CA ILE A 117 -8.12 -0.18 -9.75
C ILE A 117 -7.87 -0.49 -8.27
N SER A 118 -6.78 -1.19 -7.92
CA SER A 118 -6.52 -1.68 -6.57
C SER A 118 -6.55 -0.60 -5.49
N TYR A 119 -6.04 0.60 -5.79
CA TYR A 119 -6.08 1.74 -4.86
C TYR A 119 -7.52 2.22 -4.61
N SER A 120 -8.28 2.45 -5.69
CA SER A 120 -9.69 2.86 -5.58
C SER A 120 -10.54 1.78 -4.91
N LEU A 121 -10.27 0.51 -5.21
CA LEU A 121 -10.91 -0.65 -4.58
C LEU A 121 -10.61 -0.70 -3.09
N TYR A 122 -9.36 -0.46 -2.69
CA TYR A 122 -8.96 -0.39 -1.29
C TYR A 122 -9.73 0.70 -0.52
N LEU A 123 -9.89 1.89 -1.10
CA LEU A 123 -10.65 2.97 -0.45
C LEU A 123 -12.14 2.66 -0.35
N LEU A 124 -12.72 2.08 -1.38
CA LEU A 124 -14.17 1.87 -1.48
C LEU A 124 -14.65 0.62 -0.75
N HIS A 125 -13.87 -0.46 -0.66
CA HIS A 125 -14.33 -1.70 -0.03
C HIS A 125 -14.48 -1.57 1.50
N ALA A 126 -13.71 -0.69 2.14
CA ALA A 126 -13.68 -0.55 3.60
C ALA A 126 -14.94 0.19 4.11
N ILE A 127 -14.90 1.51 4.17
CA ILE A 127 -16.01 2.30 4.75
C ILE A 127 -17.24 2.31 3.82
N PRO A 128 -17.12 2.67 2.53
CA PRO A 128 -18.29 2.73 1.64
C PRO A 128 -18.94 1.36 1.40
N GLY A 129 -18.11 0.31 1.25
CA GLY A 129 -18.57 -1.07 1.10
C GLY A 129 -19.34 -1.55 2.33
N TYR A 130 -18.81 -1.29 3.53
CA TYR A 130 -19.52 -1.61 4.77
C TYR A 130 -20.86 -0.88 4.89
N ILE A 131 -20.89 0.43 4.61
CA ILE A 131 -22.13 1.22 4.61
C ILE A 131 -23.16 0.61 3.65
N LEU A 132 -22.74 0.24 2.43
CA LEU A 132 -23.63 -0.36 1.44
C LEU A 132 -24.19 -1.70 1.93
N ILE A 133 -23.36 -2.56 2.52
CA ILE A 133 -23.80 -3.83 3.11
C ILE A 133 -24.86 -3.61 4.19
N THR A 134 -24.60 -2.69 5.12
CA THR A 134 -25.54 -2.38 6.20
C THR A 134 -26.87 -1.85 5.66
N ARG A 135 -26.83 -0.99 4.63
CA ARG A 135 -28.04 -0.43 4.01
C ARG A 135 -28.85 -1.49 3.27
N LEU A 136 -28.21 -2.35 2.50
CA LEU A 136 -28.88 -3.46 1.81
C LEU A 136 -29.47 -4.46 2.80
N TYR A 137 -28.74 -4.77 3.88
CA TYR A 137 -29.26 -5.64 4.93
C TYR A 137 -30.49 -5.03 5.62
N GLY A 138 -30.42 -3.73 5.96
CA GLY A 138 -31.56 -2.98 6.52
C GLY A 138 -32.76 -2.86 5.58
N ALA A 139 -32.54 -2.96 4.27
CA ALA A 139 -33.60 -3.03 3.26
C ALA A 139 -34.19 -4.44 3.05
N GLY A 140 -33.75 -5.44 3.84
CA GLY A 140 -34.29 -6.80 3.82
C GLY A 140 -33.58 -7.74 2.83
N PHE A 141 -32.45 -7.35 2.24
CA PHE A 141 -31.69 -8.26 1.38
C PHE A 141 -31.03 -9.37 2.22
N GLN A 142 -31.17 -10.61 1.73
CA GLN A 142 -30.44 -11.75 2.29
C GLN A 142 -28.93 -11.58 2.09
N VAL A 143 -28.15 -12.30 2.91
CA VAL A 143 -26.69 -12.16 3.01
C VAL A 143 -25.99 -12.30 1.65
N LEU A 144 -26.31 -13.35 0.88
CA LEU A 144 -25.62 -13.64 -0.37
C LEU A 144 -25.88 -12.57 -1.46
N PRO A 145 -27.15 -12.20 -1.78
CA PRO A 145 -27.43 -11.09 -2.70
C PRO A 145 -26.79 -9.78 -2.27
N ASN A 146 -26.80 -9.47 -0.97
CA ASN A 146 -26.22 -8.24 -0.43
C ASN A 146 -24.71 -8.15 -0.72
N VAL A 147 -23.97 -9.22 -0.42
CA VAL A 147 -22.52 -9.29 -0.66
C VAL A 147 -22.21 -9.17 -2.15
N LEU A 148 -22.94 -9.88 -3.01
CA LEU A 148 -22.72 -9.85 -4.45
C LEU A 148 -22.99 -8.46 -5.05
N ILE A 149 -24.09 -7.82 -4.65
CA ILE A 149 -24.42 -6.45 -5.08
C ILE A 149 -23.32 -5.49 -4.64
N THR A 150 -22.87 -5.61 -3.39
CA THR A 150 -21.80 -4.76 -2.85
C THR A 150 -20.50 -4.94 -3.63
N ILE A 151 -20.06 -6.17 -3.88
CA ILE A 151 -18.83 -6.45 -4.65
C ILE A 151 -18.92 -5.83 -6.04
N CYS A 152 -20.04 -6.05 -6.75
CA CYS A 152 -20.25 -5.48 -8.08
C CYS A 152 -20.23 -3.95 -8.06
N ALA A 153 -20.94 -3.33 -7.12
CA ALA A 153 -21.00 -1.88 -6.97
C ALA A 153 -19.60 -1.30 -6.67
N VAL A 154 -18.87 -1.88 -5.72
CA VAL A 154 -17.53 -1.43 -5.34
C VAL A 154 -16.55 -1.54 -6.52
N ILE A 155 -16.57 -2.64 -7.28
CA ILE A 155 -15.71 -2.79 -8.47
C ILE A 155 -16.03 -1.74 -9.53
N ILE A 156 -17.31 -1.52 -9.84
CA ILE A 156 -17.75 -0.55 -10.84
C ILE A 156 -17.33 0.87 -10.45
N VAL A 157 -17.61 1.27 -9.20
CA VAL A 157 -17.27 2.61 -8.71
C VAL A 157 -15.75 2.78 -8.63
N SER A 158 -15.00 1.73 -8.28
CA SER A 158 -13.53 1.77 -8.27
C SER A 158 -12.95 2.01 -9.66
N TYR A 159 -13.53 1.38 -10.68
CA TYR A 159 -13.13 1.61 -12.07
C TYR A 159 -13.37 3.06 -12.50
N PHE A 160 -14.52 3.63 -12.15
CA PHE A 160 -14.82 5.03 -12.46
C PHE A 160 -13.93 6.02 -11.70
N MET A 161 -13.65 5.78 -10.42
CA MET A 161 -12.71 6.59 -9.66
C MET A 161 -11.31 6.55 -10.26
N TRP A 162 -10.85 5.35 -10.64
CA TRP A 162 -9.57 5.21 -11.33
C TRP A 162 -9.55 6.01 -12.65
N TYR A 163 -10.56 5.85 -13.50
CA TYR A 163 -10.59 6.47 -14.82
C TYR A 163 -10.79 7.99 -14.80
N PHE A 164 -11.73 8.50 -13.98
CA PHE A 164 -12.12 9.91 -13.97
C PHE A 164 -11.38 10.76 -12.94
N VAL A 165 -10.81 10.15 -11.89
CA VAL A 165 -10.12 10.89 -10.83
C VAL A 165 -8.63 10.59 -10.84
N GLU A 166 -8.26 9.32 -10.80
CA GLU A 166 -6.85 8.94 -10.64
C GLU A 166 -6.00 9.27 -11.88
N ILE A 167 -6.45 8.86 -13.09
CA ILE A 167 -5.71 9.15 -14.33
C ILE A 167 -5.56 10.66 -14.57
N PRO A 168 -6.62 11.50 -14.50
CA PRO A 168 -6.48 12.93 -14.74
C PRO A 168 -5.62 13.61 -13.70
N SER A 169 -5.74 13.23 -12.42
CA SER A 169 -4.91 13.77 -11.34
C SER A 169 -3.43 13.48 -11.56
N GLN A 170 -3.10 12.26 -12.00
CA GLN A 170 -1.73 11.87 -12.33
C GLN A 170 -1.19 12.66 -13.53
N SER A 171 -2.00 12.87 -14.57
CA SER A 171 -1.59 13.68 -15.72
C SER A 171 -1.34 15.14 -15.32
N PHE A 172 -2.28 15.73 -14.57
CA PHE A 172 -2.17 17.12 -14.11
C PHE A 172 -0.90 17.36 -13.30
N LEU A 173 -0.56 16.45 -12.37
CA LEU A 173 0.66 16.54 -11.58
C LEU A 173 1.92 16.37 -12.43
N ARG A 174 1.92 15.43 -13.38
CA ARG A 174 3.04 15.21 -14.30
C ARG A 174 3.32 16.46 -15.13
N ASP A 175 2.28 17.07 -15.68
CA ASP A 175 2.39 18.18 -16.63
C ASP A 175 2.76 19.49 -15.92
N ARG A 176 2.37 19.68 -14.65
CA ARG A 176 2.63 20.92 -13.89
C ARG A 176 3.95 20.96 -13.13
N PHE A 177 4.51 19.81 -12.73
CA PHE A 177 5.70 19.76 -11.87
C PHE A 177 7.00 19.39 -12.61
N GLU A 178 7.04 19.36 -13.95
CA GLU A 178 8.17 18.81 -14.73
C GLU A 178 8.72 17.49 -14.17
N TRP A 179 7.89 16.72 -13.45
CA TRP A 179 8.35 15.61 -12.64
C TRP A 179 8.48 14.38 -13.54
N GLY A 180 9.55 14.38 -14.36
CA GLY A 180 9.80 13.31 -15.33
C GLY A 180 10.63 13.70 -16.55
N HIS A 181 10.85 14.98 -16.84
CA HIS A 181 11.65 15.40 -18.00
C HIS A 181 13.10 15.75 -17.62
N LYS A 182 13.85 14.80 -17.05
CA LYS A 182 15.26 14.71 -17.47
C LYS A 182 15.27 13.80 -18.69
N LYS A 183 15.41 14.44 -19.86
CA LYS A 183 15.64 13.83 -21.18
C LYS A 183 16.39 12.50 -21.02
N ARG A 184 15.82 11.41 -21.55
CA ARG A 184 16.64 10.31 -22.05
C ARG A 184 17.56 10.95 -23.07
N VAL A 185 18.79 11.25 -22.65
CA VAL A 185 19.85 11.61 -23.58
C VAL A 185 20.15 10.31 -24.32
N VAL A 186 20.06 10.45 -25.64
CA VAL A 186 20.23 9.48 -26.73
C VAL A 186 21.12 8.29 -26.37
#